data_AF-A0A971S0L4-F1
#
_entry.id   AF-A0A971S0L4-F1
#
_cell.length_a   1.000
_cell.length_b   1.000
_cell.length_c   1.000
_cell.angle_alpha   90.00
_cell.angle_beta   90.00
_cell.angle_gamma   90.00
#
_symmetry.space_group_name_H-M   'P 1'
#
loop_
_entity.id
_entity.type
_entity.pdbx_description
1 polymer ?
#
loop_
_entity_poly.entity_id
_entity_poly.type
_entity_poly.pdbx_seq_one_letter_code
_entity_poly.pdbx_strand_id
1 'polypeptide(L)'
;MKTPVQEAVAQVVFWTGMGCLPLAVILFGIAFRKKKAWQALSLFLLGGVAATHFMWYFMYLGRGLATKVGDFHPTPWLNFCPIGLGLAFVLAFIWFMKSGNASENQT
;
A
#
# COMPACT_ATOMS: atom_id res chain seq x y z
N MET A 1 15.21 -22.12 20.82
CA MET A 1 13.91 -22.48 20.22
C MET A 1 13.02 -21.25 20.28
N LYS A 2 12.34 -20.90 19.18
CA LYS A 2 11.33 -19.82 19.22
C LYS A 2 10.12 -20.34 19.97
N THR A 3 9.48 -19.49 20.76
CA THR A 3 8.24 -19.88 21.46
C THR A 3 7.08 -19.92 20.46
N PRO A 4 6.04 -20.73 20.69
CA PRO A 4 4.87 -20.79 19.79
C PRO A 4 4.19 -19.42 19.60
N VAL A 5 4.29 -18.53 20.60
CA VAL A 5 3.81 -17.14 20.51
C VAL A 5 4.62 -16.33 19.49
N GLN A 6 5.94 -16.49 19.45
CA GLN A 6 6.79 -15.78 18.48
C GLN A 6 6.51 -16.23 17.04
N GLU A 7 6.21 -17.51 16.84
CA GLU A 7 5.84 -18.04 15.52
C GLU A 7 4.47 -17.53 15.07
N ALA A 8 3.49 -17.50 15.97
CA ALA A 8 2.16 -16.94 15.68
C ALA A 8 2.24 -15.45 15.29
N VAL A 9 3.02 -14.65 16.04
CA VAL A 9 3.23 -13.23 15.71
C VAL A 9 3.90 -13.07 14.36
N ALA A 10 4.92 -13.87 14.06
CA ALA A 10 5.60 -13.81 12.76
C ALA A 10 4.66 -14.15 11.59
N GLN A 11 3.77 -15.15 11.77
CA GLN A 11 2.78 -15.50 10.75
C GLN A 11 1.75 -14.39 10.55
N VAL A 12 1.23 -13.78 11.62
CA VAL A 12 0.29 -12.65 11.52
C VAL A 12 0.93 -11.50 10.75
N VAL A 13 2.13 -11.09 11.14
CA VAL A 13 2.86 -10.00 10.47
C VAL A 13 3.13 -10.34 9.00
N PHE A 14 3.43 -11.61 8.69
CA PHE A 14 3.62 -12.08 7.33
C PHE A 14 2.36 -11.96 6.47
N TRP A 15 1.23 -12.48 6.96
CA TRP A 15 -0.03 -12.44 6.22
C TRP A 15 -0.58 -11.02 6.08
N THR A 16 -0.49 -10.21 7.14
CA THR A 16 -0.89 -8.79 7.08
C THR A 16 -0.03 -8.03 6.08
N GLY A 17 1.29 -8.20 6.15
CA GLY A 17 2.22 -7.53 5.24
C GLY A 17 2.01 -7.93 3.77
N MET A 18 1.94 -9.23 3.47
CA MET A 18 1.72 -9.71 2.10
C MET A 18 0.31 -9.40 1.59
N GLY A 19 -0.71 -9.42 2.46
CA GLY A 19 -2.10 -9.11 2.10
C GLY A 19 -2.34 -7.65 1.72
N CYS A 20 -1.47 -6.74 2.17
CA CYS A 20 -1.58 -5.32 1.83
C CYS A 20 -1.36 -5.02 0.34
N LEU A 21 -0.55 -5.81 -0.38
CA LEU A 21 -0.34 -5.63 -1.82
C LEU A 21 -1.61 -5.91 -2.66
N PRO A 22 -2.23 -7.10 -2.61
CA PRO A 22 -3.45 -7.37 -3.37
C PRO A 22 -4.58 -6.44 -2.93
N LEU A 23 -4.66 -6.09 -1.64
CA LEU A 23 -5.62 -5.11 -1.15
C LEU A 23 -5.43 -3.73 -1.82
N ALA A 24 -4.20 -3.23 -1.91
CA ALA A 24 -3.90 -1.96 -2.59
C ALA A 24 -4.36 -1.98 -4.06
N VAL A 25 -4.04 -3.06 -4.78
CA VAL A 25 -4.44 -3.25 -6.19
C VAL A 25 -5.96 -3.24 -6.35
N ILE A 26 -6.69 -3.95 -5.49
CA ILE A 26 -8.15 -3.99 -5.50
C ILE A 26 -8.73 -2.60 -5.23
N LEU A 27 -8.23 -1.91 -4.21
CA LEU A 27 -8.71 -0.57 -3.85
C LEU A 27 -8.51 0.43 -4.98
N PHE A 28 -7.33 0.45 -5.60
CA PHE A 28 -7.08 1.28 -6.78
C PHE A 28 -8.00 0.91 -7.95
N GLY A 29 -8.15 -0.38 -8.25
CA GLY A 29 -9.04 -0.85 -9.31
C GLY A 29 -10.50 -0.43 -9.10
N ILE A 30 -10.99 -0.48 -7.86
CA ILE A 30 -12.34 0.01 -7.51
C ILE A 30 -12.40 1.53 -7.62
N ALA A 31 -11.37 2.26 -7.17
CA ALA A 31 -11.31 3.72 -7.22
C ALA A 31 -11.49 4.23 -8.67
N PHE A 32 -10.82 3.61 -9.64
CA PHE A 32 -10.94 3.96 -11.05
C PHE A 32 -12.34 3.77 -11.65
N ARG A 33 -13.19 2.96 -11.01
CA ARG A 33 -14.58 2.71 -11.44
C ARG A 33 -15.59 3.61 -10.74
N LYS A 34 -15.19 4.37 -9.72
CA LYS A 34 -16.10 5.26 -8.99
C LYS A 34 -16.33 6.56 -9.77
N LYS A 35 -17.61 6.95 -9.87
CA LYS A 35 -18.03 8.25 -10.43
C LYS A 35 -17.97 9.39 -9.41
N LYS A 36 -18.12 9.07 -8.12
CA LYS A 36 -18.10 10.06 -7.03
C LYS A 36 -16.66 10.36 -6.64
N ALA A 37 -16.22 11.61 -6.84
CA ALA A 37 -14.84 12.04 -6.59
C ALA A 37 -14.35 11.74 -5.16
N TRP A 38 -15.16 12.07 -4.14
CA TRP A 38 -14.81 11.77 -2.74
C TRP A 38 -14.63 10.27 -2.47
N GLN A 39 -15.45 9.41 -3.09
CA GLN A 39 -15.30 7.96 -2.92
C GLN A 39 -14.05 7.43 -3.62
N ALA A 40 -13.76 7.93 -4.82
CA ALA A 40 -12.54 7.59 -5.55
C ALA A 40 -11.30 8.01 -4.75
N LEU A 41 -11.27 9.25 -4.25
CA LEU A 41 -10.16 9.78 -3.45
C LEU A 41 -9.92 8.96 -2.18
N SER A 42 -10.97 8.64 -1.42
CA SER A 42 -10.83 7.80 -0.23
C SER A 42 -10.24 6.43 -0.55
N LEU A 43 -10.65 5.80 -1.66
CA LEU A 43 -10.12 4.52 -2.09
C LEU A 43 -8.66 4.62 -2.55
N PHE A 44 -8.26 5.71 -3.21
CA PHE A 44 -6.86 5.96 -3.53
C PHE A 44 -6.01 6.14 -2.27
N LEU A 45 -6.49 6.91 -1.28
CA LEU A 45 -5.76 7.08 -0.02
C LEU A 45 -5.64 5.75 0.75
N LEU A 46 -6.72 4.98 0.86
CA LEU A 46 -6.71 3.65 1.47
C LEU A 46 -5.76 2.68 0.75
N GLY A 47 -5.77 2.69 -0.59
CA GLY A 47 -4.84 1.91 -1.40
C GLY A 47 -3.39 2.35 -1.19
N GLY A 48 -3.15 3.66 -1.04
CA GLY A 48 -1.84 4.22 -0.73
C GLY A 48 -1.32 3.80 0.66
N VAL A 49 -2.19 3.79 1.67
CA VAL A 49 -1.85 3.27 3.02
C VAL A 49 -1.51 1.78 2.95
N ALA A 50 -2.30 0.99 2.24
CA ALA A 50 -2.02 -0.43 2.04
C ALA A 50 -0.68 -0.65 1.30
N ALA A 51 -0.42 0.09 0.22
CA ALA A 51 0.85 0.05 -0.49
C ALA A 51 2.04 0.46 0.39
N THR A 52 1.86 1.49 1.25
CA THR A 52 2.87 1.91 2.24
C THR A 52 3.19 0.79 3.21
N HIS A 53 2.16 0.14 3.76
CA HIS A 53 2.31 -0.94 4.71
C HIS A 53 2.97 -2.17 4.09
N PHE A 54 2.61 -2.52 2.85
CA PHE A 54 3.30 -3.56 2.09
C PHE A 54 4.77 -3.22 1.88
N MET A 55 5.10 -2.01 1.43
CA MET A 55 6.49 -1.64 1.14
C MET A 55 7.37 -1.63 2.39
N TRP A 56 6.84 -1.11 3.50
CA TRP A 56 7.50 -1.19 4.79
C TRP A 56 7.78 -2.65 5.19
N TYR A 57 6.76 -3.50 5.09
CA TYR A 57 6.89 -4.92 5.42
C TYR A 57 7.87 -5.66 4.49
N PHE A 58 7.82 -5.39 3.19
CA PHE A 58 8.72 -5.99 2.21
C PHE A 58 10.18 -5.61 2.49
N MET A 59 10.43 -4.34 2.85
CA MET A 59 11.76 -3.89 3.25
C MET A 59 12.20 -4.50 4.58
N TYR A 60 11.29 -4.60 5.56
CA TYR A 60 11.54 -5.27 6.84
C TYR A 60 11.99 -6.72 6.61
N LEU A 61 11.26 -7.47 5.78
CA LEU A 61 11.56 -8.86 5.45
C LEU A 61 12.87 -8.98 4.66
N GLY A 62 13.07 -8.13 3.65
CA GLY A 62 14.29 -8.11 2.83
C GLY A 62 15.55 -7.83 3.67
N ARG A 63 15.50 -6.83 4.56
CA ARG A 63 16.60 -6.55 5.50
C ARG A 63 16.80 -7.69 6.49
N GLY A 64 15.73 -8.24 7.05
CA GLY A 64 15.80 -9.35 8.00
C GLY A 64 16.40 -10.63 7.40
N LEU A 65 16.24 -10.85 6.10
CA LEU A 65 16.88 -11.94 5.36
C LEU A 65 18.35 -11.62 5.02
N ALA A 66 18.69 -10.36 4.78
CA ALA A 66 20.03 -9.91 4.41
C ALA A 66 20.99 -9.85 5.62
N THR A 67 20.50 -9.46 6.80
CA THR A 67 21.31 -9.41 8.03
C THR A 67 21.33 -10.79 8.69
N LYS A 68 22.31 -11.63 8.33
CA LYS A 68 22.59 -12.87 9.09
C LYS A 68 23.46 -12.65 10.33
N VAL A 69 24.08 -11.47 10.47
CA VAL A 69 25.05 -11.15 11.54
C VAL A 69 24.92 -9.65 11.87
N GLY A 70 24.24 -9.29 12.96
CA GLY A 70 24.15 -7.91 13.46
C GLY A 70 22.75 -7.46 13.91
N ASP A 71 22.71 -6.33 14.63
CA ASP A 71 21.48 -5.73 15.16
C ASP A 71 20.55 -5.25 14.02
N PHE A 72 19.33 -5.77 14.02
CA PHE A 72 18.30 -5.40 13.05
C PHE A 72 17.51 -4.19 13.57
N HIS A 73 17.67 -3.04 12.91
CA HIS A 73 16.87 -1.85 13.16
C HIS A 73 15.87 -1.63 12.01
N PRO A 74 14.57 -1.84 12.24
CA PRO A 74 13.56 -1.61 11.21
C PRO A 74 13.48 -0.12 10.86
N THR A 75 13.43 0.19 9.57
CA THR A 75 13.19 1.56 9.12
C THR A 75 11.81 2.02 9.61
N PRO A 76 11.68 3.24 10.15
CA PRO A 76 10.39 3.76 10.58
C PRO A 76 9.33 3.72 9.46
N TRP A 77 8.11 3.33 9.81
CA TRP A 77 7.00 3.22 8.85
C TRP A 77 6.73 4.55 8.11
N LEU A 78 6.84 5.68 8.82
CA LEU A 78 6.63 7.02 8.27
C LEU A 78 7.56 7.34 7.09
N ASN A 79 8.73 6.72 6.99
CA ASN A 79 9.64 6.93 5.86
C ASN A 79 9.09 6.39 4.54
N PHE A 80 8.07 5.53 4.59
CA PHE A 80 7.42 4.94 3.41
C PHE A 80 6.15 5.70 3.01
N CYS A 81 5.60 6.55 3.90
CA CYS A 81 4.42 7.36 3.61
C CYS A 81 4.53 8.18 2.32
N PRO A 82 5.67 8.88 2.03
CA PRO A 82 5.79 9.65 0.80
C PRO A 82 5.59 8.81 -0.45
N ILE A 83 6.00 7.53 -0.41
CA ILE A 83 5.92 6.66 -1.58
C ILE A 83 4.47 6.19 -1.81
N GLY A 84 3.81 5.68 -0.78
CA GLY A 84 2.43 5.20 -0.94
C GLY A 84 1.43 6.35 -1.16
N LEU A 85 1.64 7.51 -0.53
CA LEU A 85 0.86 8.71 -0.81
C LEU A 85 1.15 9.25 -2.21
N GLY A 86 2.42 9.30 -2.63
CA GLY A 86 2.81 9.71 -3.97
C GLY A 86 2.13 8.85 -5.05
N LEU A 87 2.12 7.53 -4.85
CA LEU A 87 1.39 6.59 -5.72
C LEU A 87 -0.12 6.91 -5.76
N ALA A 88 -0.74 7.12 -4.60
CA ALA A 88 -2.15 7.47 -4.51
C ALA A 88 -2.48 8.79 -5.24
N PHE A 89 -1.64 9.82 -5.08
CA PHE A 89 -1.82 11.11 -5.75
C PHE A 89 -1.67 11.00 -7.27
N VAL A 90 -0.65 10.28 -7.75
CA VAL A 90 -0.46 10.06 -9.19
C VAL A 90 -1.67 9.34 -9.79
N LEU A 91 -2.17 8.28 -9.13
CA LEU A 91 -3.33 7.53 -9.60
C LEU A 91 -4.61 8.36 -9.54
N ALA A 92 -4.80 9.17 -8.50
CA ALA A 92 -5.92 10.10 -8.38
C ALA A 92 -5.90 11.16 -9.50
N PHE A 93 -4.72 11.69 -9.83
CA PHE A 93 -4.53 12.64 -10.92
C PHE A 93 -4.86 12.02 -12.29
N ILE A 94 -4.36 10.81 -12.56
CA ILE A 94 -4.68 10.06 -13.78
C ILE A 94 -6.19 9.81 -13.88
N TRP A 95 -6.82 9.39 -12.77
CA TRP A 95 -8.26 9.20 -12.71
C TRP A 95 -9.03 10.49 -12.99
N PHE A 96 -8.59 11.62 -12.42
CA PHE A 96 -9.22 12.91 -12.63
C PHE A 96 -9.15 13.35 -14.10
N MET A 97 -7.99 13.25 -14.75
CA MET A 97 -7.85 13.55 -16.18
C MET A 97 -8.75 12.66 -17.04
N LYS A 98 -8.81 11.35 -16.73
CA LYS A 98 -9.69 10.41 -17.42
C LYS A 98 -11.18 10.75 -17.24
N SER A 99 -11.56 11.16 -16.04
CA SER A 99 -12.94 11.57 -15.74
C SER A 99 -13.33 12.85 -16.45
N GLY A 100 -12.40 13.80 -16.61
CA GLY A 100 -12.59 15.04 -17.37
C GLY A 100 -12.83 14.79 -18.86
N ASN A 101 -11.94 14.03 -19.51
CA ASN A 101 -12.07 13.70 -20.93
C ASN A 101 -13.36 12.92 -21.27
N ALA A 102 -13.84 12.10 -20.34
CA ALA A 102 -15.10 11.37 -20.52
C ALA A 102 -16.34 12.29 -20.46
N SER A 103 -16.24 13.43 -19.76
CA SER A 103 -17.31 14.44 -19.71
C SER A 103 -17.35 15.29 -20.98
N GLU A 104 -16.20 15.57 -21.59
CA GLU A 104 -16.08 16.44 -22.77
C GLU A 104 -16.53 15.75 -24.06
N ASN A 105 -16.34 14.43 -24.19
CA ASN A 105 -16.83 13.64 -25.33
C ASN A 105 -18.35 13.36 -25.31
N GLN A 106 -19.08 13.82 -24.29
CA GLN A 106 -20.54 13.64 -24.18
C GLN A 106 -21.35 14.92 -24.49
N THR A 107 -20.67 16.02 -24.82
CA THR A 107 -21.25 17.28 -25.32
C THR A 107 -20.97 17.46 -26.80
#